data_AF-A0A257L5X7-F1
#
_entry.id   AF-A0A257L5X7-F1
#
_cell.length_a   1.000
_cell.length_b   1.000
_cell.length_c   1.000
_cell.angle_alpha   90.00
_cell.angle_beta   90.00
_cell.angle_gamma   90.00
#
_symmetry.space_group_name_H-M   'P 1'
#
loop_
_entity.id
_entity.type
_entity.pdbx_description
1 polymer ?
#
loop_
_entity_poly.entity_id
_entity_poly.type
_entity_poly.pdbx_seq_one_letter_code
_entity_poly.pdbx_strand_id
1 'polypeptide(L)'
;MKTTIWAKMPRLSYLFFVLFSGVIVSCSHYDQIQADLKESGSGEDESHNSGQNCASCHNVSGSEAAREGGWWTVAGTVYTNSGNLNKGVTVELWEKPGKQGKLIKRLTSDSKGNFYTNQILNFGNGVYPSISVGSNTKSMTQGFSGGSCNSCHGVTTNKLTIN
;
A
#
# COMPACT_ATOMS: atom_id res chain seq x y z
N MET A 1 -25.66 31.96 -73.80
CA MET A 1 -24.26 31.48 -73.71
C MET A 1 -23.94 31.33 -72.22
N LYS A 2 -23.68 30.09 -71.76
CA LYS A 2 -23.36 29.76 -70.37
C LYS A 2 -22.01 30.38 -69.98
N THR A 3 -21.86 30.90 -68.76
CA THR A 3 -20.64 30.75 -67.96
C THR A 3 -20.91 31.04 -66.49
N THR A 4 -20.67 30.03 -65.67
CA THR A 4 -20.69 30.01 -64.20
C THR A 4 -19.26 30.22 -63.74
N ILE A 5 -18.96 31.19 -62.87
CA ILE A 5 -17.64 31.30 -62.22
C ILE A 5 -17.80 31.60 -60.71
N TRP A 6 -17.89 30.51 -59.96
CA TRP A 6 -17.25 30.14 -58.70
C TRP A 6 -16.69 31.22 -57.75
N ALA A 7 -17.15 31.12 -56.50
CA ALA A 7 -16.71 31.82 -55.31
C ALA A 7 -15.26 31.51 -54.91
N LYS A 8 -14.58 32.50 -54.32
CA LYS A 8 -13.28 32.36 -53.67
C LYS A 8 -13.47 32.54 -52.16
N MET A 9 -13.54 31.44 -51.42
CA MET A 9 -13.46 31.47 -49.95
C MET A 9 -12.03 31.79 -49.50
N PRO A 10 -11.83 32.62 -48.45
CA PRO A 10 -10.51 32.86 -47.89
C PRO A 10 -10.01 31.65 -47.12
N ARG A 11 -8.69 31.46 -47.19
CA ARG A 11 -7.93 30.36 -46.61
C ARG A 11 -8.05 30.36 -45.08
N LEU A 12 -8.71 29.35 -44.53
CA LEU A 12 -8.70 29.04 -43.11
C LEU A 12 -7.28 28.60 -42.72
N SER A 13 -6.57 29.45 -42.01
CA SER A 13 -5.22 29.15 -41.51
C SER A 13 -5.29 28.03 -40.47
N TYR A 14 -4.80 26.85 -40.84
CA TYR A 14 -4.53 25.73 -39.94
C TYR A 14 -3.36 26.10 -39.04
N LEU A 15 -3.63 26.67 -37.87
CA LEU A 15 -2.57 26.98 -36.91
C LEU A 15 -3.12 27.02 -35.50
N PHE A 16 -3.68 25.90 -35.02
CA PHE A 16 -3.86 25.64 -33.59
C PHE A 16 -4.37 24.21 -33.40
N PHE A 17 -3.52 23.20 -33.15
CA PHE A 17 -3.90 21.94 -32.47
C PHE A 17 -2.69 20.98 -32.37
N VAL A 18 -1.64 21.31 -31.61
CA VAL A 18 -0.58 20.32 -31.30
C VAL A 18 -0.05 20.41 -29.86
N LEU A 19 -0.85 20.84 -28.88
CA LEU A 19 -0.33 20.98 -27.50
C LEU A 19 -1.32 20.55 -26.42
N PHE A 20 -2.01 19.42 -26.63
CA PHE A 20 -2.89 18.85 -25.59
C PHE A 20 -2.92 17.30 -25.57
N SER A 21 -1.77 16.64 -25.74
CA SER A 21 -1.68 15.16 -25.64
C SER A 21 -0.73 14.66 -24.55
N GLY A 22 -0.17 15.53 -23.72
CA GLY A 22 0.89 15.15 -22.77
C GLY A 22 0.43 14.67 -21.38
N VAL A 23 -0.87 14.63 -21.06
CA VAL A 23 -1.33 14.55 -19.65
C VAL A 23 -1.90 13.18 -19.23
N ILE A 24 -2.04 12.21 -20.13
CA ILE A 24 -2.79 10.96 -19.85
C ILE A 24 -1.94 9.73 -19.46
N VAL A 25 -0.61 9.83 -19.35
CA VAL A 25 0.26 8.64 -19.15
C VAL A 25 0.51 8.30 -17.67
N SER A 26 0.20 9.18 -16.70
CA SER A 26 0.53 8.93 -15.29
C SER A 26 -0.46 8.04 -14.52
N CYS A 27 -1.66 7.75 -15.04
CA CYS A 27 -2.66 6.96 -14.31
C CYS A 27 -2.52 5.44 -14.51
N SER A 28 -1.91 4.98 -15.61
CA SER A 28 -1.93 3.56 -16.00
C SER A 28 -1.18 2.63 -15.05
N HIS A 29 -0.15 3.11 -14.33
CA HIS A 29 0.61 2.29 -13.39
C HIS A 29 -0.08 2.15 -12.02
N TYR A 30 -0.88 3.14 -11.60
CA TYR A 30 -1.66 3.06 -10.36
C TYR A 30 -2.73 1.97 -10.47
N ASP A 31 -3.45 1.94 -11.60
CA ASP A 31 -4.50 0.97 -11.86
C ASP A 31 -3.96 -0.46 -11.95
N GLN A 32 -2.75 -0.65 -12.49
CA GLN A 32 -2.10 -1.96 -12.53
C GLN A 32 -1.68 -2.47 -11.15
N ILE A 33 -1.15 -1.61 -10.26
CA ILE A 33 -0.80 -2.01 -8.88
C ILE A 33 -2.05 -2.40 -8.08
N GLN A 34 -3.16 -1.68 -8.29
CA GLN A 34 -4.44 -2.03 -7.65
C GLN A 34 -5.08 -3.28 -8.24
N ALA A 35 -4.75 -3.65 -9.48
CA ALA A 35 -5.27 -4.85 -10.14
C ALA A 35 -4.55 -6.15 -9.70
N ASP A 36 -3.29 -6.08 -9.27
CA ASP A 36 -2.53 -7.22 -8.72
C ASP A 36 -2.25 -7.02 -7.21
N LEU A 37 -3.32 -7.08 -6.42
CA LEU A 37 -3.26 -6.92 -4.97
C LEU A 37 -2.57 -8.12 -4.32
N LYS A 38 -1.49 -7.88 -3.58
CA LYS A 38 -0.76 -8.91 -2.82
C LYS A 38 -0.79 -8.60 -1.35
N GLU A 39 -1.32 -9.53 -0.57
CA GLU A 39 -1.48 -9.38 0.88
C GLU A 39 -1.18 -10.68 1.59
N SER A 40 -0.76 -10.58 2.84
CA SER A 40 -0.63 -11.74 3.72
C SER A 40 -1.99 -12.34 4.07
N GLY A 41 -2.08 -13.66 4.03
CA GLY A 41 -3.25 -14.44 4.43
C GLY A 41 -2.94 -15.41 5.56
N SER A 42 -3.95 -15.81 6.33
CA SER A 42 -3.77 -16.85 7.36
C SER A 42 -3.45 -18.19 6.70
N GLY A 43 -2.35 -18.83 7.10
CA GLY A 43 -1.94 -20.13 6.59
C GLY A 43 -0.93 -20.05 5.44
N GLU A 44 -0.88 -18.91 4.74
CA GLU A 44 0.09 -18.63 3.68
C GLU A 44 1.53 -18.65 4.22
N ASP A 45 2.51 -18.97 3.37
CA ASP A 45 3.91 -19.14 3.78
C ASP A 45 4.94 -18.58 2.79
N GLU A 46 4.53 -17.76 1.84
CA GLU A 46 5.39 -17.19 0.79
C GLU A 46 6.36 -16.13 1.35
N SER A 47 6.01 -15.48 2.47
CA SER A 47 6.83 -14.43 3.06
C SER A 47 8.16 -14.96 3.62
N HIS A 48 9.06 -14.07 4.00
CA HIS A 48 10.38 -14.44 4.51
C HIS A 48 10.95 -13.36 5.43
N ASN A 49 12.10 -13.67 6.05
CA ASN A 49 12.86 -12.72 6.87
C ASN A 49 12.05 -12.09 8.02
N SER A 50 11.23 -12.88 8.70
CA SER A 50 10.42 -12.43 9.84
C SER A 50 11.24 -11.63 10.86
N GLY A 51 10.79 -10.42 11.15
CA GLY A 51 11.45 -9.46 12.05
C GLY A 51 12.33 -8.42 11.35
N GLN A 52 12.70 -8.63 10.09
CA GLN A 52 13.41 -7.62 9.29
C GLN A 52 12.45 -6.54 8.81
N ASN A 53 12.99 -5.35 8.54
CA ASN A 53 12.18 -4.28 7.94
C ASN A 53 11.91 -4.59 6.46
N CYS A 54 10.70 -5.05 6.13
CA CYS A 54 10.35 -5.47 4.77
C CYS A 54 10.60 -4.36 3.72
N ALA A 55 10.41 -3.09 4.10
CA ALA A 55 10.63 -1.94 3.21
C ALA A 55 12.11 -1.67 2.89
N SER A 56 13.08 -2.30 3.57
CA SER A 56 14.48 -2.21 3.15
C SER A 56 14.72 -2.85 1.79
N CYS A 57 13.93 -3.87 1.44
CA CYS A 57 14.02 -4.59 0.16
C CYS A 57 12.81 -4.30 -0.74
N HIS A 58 11.60 -4.23 -0.18
CA HIS A 58 10.35 -3.98 -0.90
C HIS A 58 10.01 -2.48 -0.98
N ASN A 59 10.89 -1.71 -1.64
CA ASN A 59 10.71 -0.28 -1.87
C ASN A 59 10.67 0.08 -3.37
N VAL A 60 10.36 1.34 -3.64
CA VAL A 60 10.22 1.90 -5.00
C VAL A 60 11.53 1.99 -5.79
N SER A 61 12.70 1.94 -5.13
CA SER A 61 14.00 2.26 -5.74
C SER A 61 14.79 1.04 -6.26
N GLY A 62 14.25 -0.17 -6.20
CA GLY A 62 14.77 -1.32 -6.94
C GLY A 62 15.28 -2.49 -6.09
N SER A 63 14.63 -3.63 -6.29
CA SER A 63 15.10 -5.00 -6.03
C SER A 63 14.19 -5.95 -6.83
N GLU A 64 14.48 -7.27 -6.88
CA GLU A 64 13.56 -8.30 -7.38
C GLU A 64 12.09 -8.09 -6.92
N ALA A 65 11.85 -7.52 -5.73
CA ALA A 65 10.53 -7.18 -5.21
C ALA A 65 9.69 -6.24 -6.09
N ALA A 66 10.34 -5.30 -6.79
CA ALA A 66 9.66 -4.41 -7.73
C ALA A 66 9.20 -5.15 -9.00
N ARG A 67 9.89 -6.25 -9.36
CA ARG A 67 9.59 -7.09 -10.53
C ARG A 67 8.59 -8.20 -10.22
N GLU A 68 8.57 -8.68 -8.96
CA GLU A 68 7.68 -9.75 -8.49
C GLU A 68 6.41 -9.23 -7.79
N GLY A 69 6.12 -7.93 -7.83
CA GLY A 69 4.78 -7.41 -7.52
C GLY A 69 4.57 -6.84 -6.11
N GLY A 70 5.54 -6.15 -5.52
CA GLY A 70 5.15 -5.20 -4.47
C GLY A 70 6.24 -4.43 -3.79
N TRP A 71 6.19 -3.12 -3.93
CA TRP A 71 6.47 -2.26 -2.78
C TRP A 71 5.46 -2.61 -1.67
N TRP A 72 5.90 -2.71 -0.42
CA TRP A 72 4.96 -2.88 0.67
C TRP A 72 4.57 -1.53 1.23
N THR A 73 3.29 -1.20 1.13
CA THR A 73 2.75 0.03 1.73
C THR A 73 2.61 -0.11 3.23
N VAL A 74 2.31 -1.32 3.68
CA VAL A 74 2.27 -1.73 5.09
C VAL A 74 2.88 -3.11 5.18
N ALA A 75 3.79 -3.31 6.12
CA ALA A 75 4.32 -4.61 6.46
C ALA A 75 4.92 -4.68 7.87
N GLY A 76 4.88 -5.87 8.46
CA GLY A 76 5.68 -6.19 9.62
C GLY A 76 5.52 -7.62 10.12
N THR A 77 6.01 -7.90 11.33
CA THR A 77 5.98 -9.24 11.94
C THR A 77 5.39 -9.19 13.34
N VAL A 78 4.46 -10.10 13.63
CA VAL A 78 3.86 -10.28 14.96
C VAL A 78 4.41 -11.54 15.62
N TYR A 79 4.63 -11.42 16.92
CA TYR A 79 5.14 -12.47 17.78
C TYR A 79 4.16 -12.79 18.91
N THR A 80 4.30 -13.96 19.51
CA THR A 80 3.69 -14.28 20.79
C THR A 80 4.41 -13.51 21.88
N ASN A 81 3.82 -13.41 23.08
CA ASN A 81 4.52 -12.82 24.22
C ASN A 81 5.79 -13.61 24.61
N SER A 82 5.91 -14.89 24.22
CA SER A 82 7.11 -15.70 24.39
C SER A 82 8.16 -15.50 23.29
N GLY A 83 7.90 -14.66 22.29
CA GLY A 83 8.83 -14.35 21.21
C GLY A 83 8.78 -15.29 20.01
N ASN A 84 7.84 -16.24 19.96
CA ASN A 84 7.62 -17.09 18.79
C ASN A 84 6.86 -16.32 17.70
N LEU A 85 6.92 -16.75 16.45
CA LEU A 85 6.10 -16.16 15.37
C LEU A 85 4.62 -16.40 15.67
N ASN A 86 3.79 -15.36 15.51
CA ASN A 86 2.35 -15.46 15.77
C ASN A 86 1.55 -15.34 14.48
N LYS A 87 0.90 -16.45 14.11
CA LYS A 87 0.13 -16.64 12.88
C LYS A 87 -1.35 -16.34 13.10
N GLY A 88 -2.03 -15.88 12.07
CA GLY A 88 -3.48 -15.61 12.13
C GLY A 88 -3.86 -14.39 12.98
N VAL A 89 -2.89 -13.53 13.32
CA VAL A 89 -3.16 -12.29 14.06
C VAL A 89 -3.88 -11.31 13.15
N THR A 90 -5.00 -10.78 13.62
CA THR A 90 -5.69 -9.70 12.90
C THR A 90 -4.93 -8.39 13.12
N VAL A 91 -4.57 -7.72 12.02
CA VAL A 91 -3.91 -6.40 12.02
C VAL A 91 -4.84 -5.40 11.37
N GLU A 92 -5.15 -4.31 12.05
CA GLU A 92 -6.07 -3.29 11.57
C GLU A 92 -5.46 -1.90 11.65
N LEU A 93 -5.74 -1.07 10.65
CA LEU A 93 -5.35 0.34 10.62
C LEU A 93 -6.60 1.21 10.72
N TRP A 94 -6.65 2.08 11.71
CA TRP A 94 -7.80 2.93 12.01
C TRP A 94 -7.48 4.40 11.81
N GLU A 95 -8.49 5.22 11.50
CA GLU A 95 -8.33 6.68 11.40
C GLU A 95 -8.11 7.36 12.77
N LYS A 96 -8.53 6.72 13.87
CA LYS A 96 -8.43 7.27 15.22
C LYS A 96 -7.96 6.23 16.25
N PRO A 97 -7.36 6.66 17.37
CA PRO A 97 -6.93 5.75 18.44
C PRO A 97 -8.05 4.84 18.93
N GLY A 98 -7.69 3.64 19.40
CA GLY A 98 -8.63 2.75 20.07
C GLY A 98 -9.69 2.15 19.15
N LYS A 99 -9.34 1.86 17.89
CA LYS A 99 -10.23 1.28 16.87
C LYS A 99 -11.46 2.14 16.57
N GLN A 100 -11.28 3.46 16.54
CA GLN A 100 -12.34 4.43 16.26
C GLN A 100 -12.20 5.02 14.85
N GLY A 101 -13.28 5.64 14.35
CA GLY A 101 -13.33 6.19 13.00
C GLY A 101 -13.47 5.09 11.94
N LYS A 102 -13.02 5.37 10.71
CA LYS A 102 -13.05 4.39 9.63
C LYS A 102 -11.94 3.35 9.80
N LEU A 103 -12.28 2.09 9.54
CA LEU A 103 -11.29 1.05 9.28
C LEU A 103 -10.67 1.28 7.90
N ILE A 104 -9.37 1.56 7.86
CA ILE A 104 -8.62 1.85 6.62
C ILE A 104 -8.20 0.55 5.96
N LYS A 105 -7.66 -0.38 6.76
CA LYS A 105 -7.19 -1.68 6.27
C LYS A 105 -7.30 -2.74 7.36
N ARG A 106 -7.61 -3.96 6.96
CA ARG A 106 -7.44 -5.18 7.76
C ARG A 106 -6.54 -6.14 7.01
N LEU A 107 -5.58 -6.73 7.70
CA LEU A 107 -4.67 -7.77 7.25
C LEU A 107 -4.68 -8.91 8.27
N THR A 108 -4.13 -10.05 7.89
CA THR A 108 -3.92 -11.18 8.79
C THR A 108 -2.46 -11.61 8.70
N SER A 109 -1.83 -11.92 9.83
CA SER A 109 -0.48 -12.48 9.79
C SER A 109 -0.46 -13.89 9.24
N ASP A 110 0.54 -14.19 8.43
CA ASP A 110 0.74 -15.46 7.76
C ASP A 110 1.38 -16.52 8.69
N SER A 111 1.69 -17.71 8.15
CA SER A 111 2.31 -18.81 8.90
C SER A 111 3.70 -18.48 9.44
N LYS A 112 4.35 -17.44 8.90
CA LYS A 112 5.66 -16.91 9.33
C LYS A 112 5.51 -15.66 10.19
N GLY A 113 4.29 -15.36 10.65
CA GLY A 113 3.95 -14.22 11.50
C GLY A 113 4.06 -12.87 10.81
N ASN A 114 4.29 -12.84 9.49
CA ASN A 114 4.40 -11.60 8.74
C ASN A 114 3.03 -11.13 8.28
N PHE A 115 2.86 -9.82 8.18
CA PHE A 115 1.76 -9.20 7.47
C PHE A 115 2.30 -8.21 6.46
N TYR A 116 1.65 -8.11 5.30
CA TYR A 116 2.03 -7.15 4.26
C TYR A 116 0.87 -6.85 3.32
N THR A 117 0.95 -5.71 2.65
CA THR A 117 0.11 -5.39 1.49
C THR A 117 0.84 -4.43 0.55
N ASN A 118 0.61 -4.56 -0.76
CA ASN A 118 0.99 -3.56 -1.77
C ASN A 118 -0.13 -2.54 -2.05
N GLN A 119 -1.30 -2.66 -1.39
CA GLN A 119 -2.42 -1.75 -1.58
C GLN A 119 -1.99 -0.31 -1.29
N ILE A 120 -2.21 0.60 -2.23
CA ILE A 120 -1.94 2.02 -1.97
C ILE A 120 -2.95 2.55 -0.96
N LEU A 121 -2.45 2.91 0.22
CA LEU A 121 -3.25 3.43 1.32
C LEU A 121 -3.00 4.93 1.51
N ASN A 122 -4.06 5.66 1.81
CA ASN A 122 -3.94 7.04 2.25
C ASN A 122 -3.81 7.07 3.78
N PHE A 123 -2.63 7.42 4.28
CA PHE A 123 -2.38 7.55 5.72
C PHE A 123 -2.98 8.82 6.32
N GLY A 124 -3.40 9.80 5.50
CA GLY A 124 -3.98 11.06 5.96
C GLY A 124 -3.10 11.76 7.01
N ASN A 125 -3.69 12.07 8.16
CA ASN A 125 -3.01 12.67 9.33
C ASN A 125 -2.28 11.65 10.22
N GLY A 126 -2.12 10.41 9.74
CA GLY A 126 -1.62 9.27 10.48
C GLY A 126 -2.72 8.24 10.75
N VAL A 127 -2.33 6.96 10.76
CA VAL A 127 -3.21 5.83 11.10
C VAL A 127 -2.84 5.26 12.46
N TYR A 128 -3.77 4.54 13.07
CA TYR A 128 -3.64 3.97 14.41
C TYR A 128 -3.73 2.45 14.32
N PRO A 129 -2.58 1.75 14.21
CA PRO A 129 -2.56 0.29 14.13
C PRO A 129 -3.07 -0.39 15.40
N SER A 130 -3.80 -1.49 15.22
CA SER A 130 -4.18 -2.43 16.27
C SER A 130 -3.88 -3.86 15.83
N ILE A 131 -3.40 -4.68 16.76
CA ILE A 131 -3.27 -6.13 16.59
C ILE A 131 -4.19 -6.85 17.57
N SER A 132 -4.84 -7.93 17.14
CA SER A 132 -5.77 -8.69 17.98
C SER A 132 -5.74 -10.20 17.75
N VAL A 133 -5.91 -10.94 18.84
CA VAL A 133 -6.12 -12.40 18.88
C VAL A 133 -7.21 -12.69 19.91
N GLY A 134 -8.32 -13.31 19.48
CA GLY A 134 -9.48 -13.53 20.34
C GLY A 134 -10.00 -12.21 20.93
N SER A 135 -10.10 -12.14 22.27
CA SER A 135 -10.50 -10.93 23.00
C SER A 135 -9.35 -9.97 23.31
N ASN A 136 -8.10 -10.37 23.06
CA ASN A 136 -6.93 -9.53 23.33
C ASN A 136 -6.71 -8.56 22.19
N THR A 137 -6.43 -7.30 22.52
CA THR A 137 -6.10 -6.25 21.55
C THR A 137 -5.01 -5.35 22.10
N LYS A 138 -4.03 -5.02 21.27
CA LYS A 138 -3.07 -3.95 21.53
C LYS A 138 -3.18 -2.92 20.42
N SER A 139 -3.21 -1.64 20.80
CA SER A 139 -3.39 -0.53 19.85
C SER A 139 -2.33 0.52 20.07
N MET A 140 -1.86 1.12 18.98
CA MET A 140 -1.08 2.35 19.05
C MET A 140 -1.99 3.51 19.44
N THR A 141 -1.51 4.37 20.34
CA THR A 141 -2.20 5.61 20.75
C THR A 141 -1.73 6.81 19.93
N GLN A 142 -0.54 6.73 19.33
CA GLN A 142 0.02 7.75 18.46
C GLN A 142 -0.18 7.36 16.99
N GLY A 143 -0.58 8.33 16.16
CA GLY A 143 -0.74 8.14 14.73
C GLY A 143 0.60 7.94 14.04
N PHE A 144 0.62 7.07 13.02
CA PHE A 144 1.79 6.77 12.22
C PHE A 144 1.50 7.00 10.73
N SER A 145 2.39 7.69 10.03
CA SER A 145 2.22 8.06 8.61
C SER A 145 3.12 7.26 7.67
N GLY A 146 3.52 6.06 8.08
CA GLY A 146 4.20 5.08 7.24
C GLY A 146 3.61 3.69 7.46
N GLY A 147 4.17 2.67 6.79
CA GLY A 147 3.72 1.29 7.00
C GLY A 147 4.82 0.27 7.27
N SER A 148 6.07 0.72 7.45
CA SER A 148 7.20 -0.16 7.78
C SER A 148 7.25 -0.45 9.28
N CYS A 149 6.40 -1.34 9.80
CA CYS A 149 6.25 -1.52 11.26
C CYS A 149 7.54 -1.97 11.96
N ASN A 150 8.33 -2.84 11.32
CA ASN A 150 9.62 -3.30 11.84
C ASN A 150 10.75 -2.25 11.76
N SER A 151 10.51 -1.07 11.19
CA SER A 151 11.46 0.06 11.33
C SER A 151 11.57 0.58 12.77
N CYS A 152 10.51 0.38 13.57
CA CYS A 152 10.45 0.79 14.97
C CYS A 152 10.34 -0.42 15.91
N HIS A 153 9.41 -1.34 15.62
CA HIS A 153 9.14 -2.50 16.45
C HIS A 153 10.23 -3.57 16.30
N GLY A 154 10.97 -3.80 17.40
CA GLY A 154 12.17 -4.62 17.43
C GLY A 154 13.47 -3.84 17.24
N VAL A 155 13.41 -2.51 17.13
CA VAL A 155 14.57 -1.62 16.96
C VAL A 155 14.61 -0.56 18.06
N THR A 156 13.65 0.36 18.05
CA THR A 156 13.55 1.47 19.03
C THR A 156 12.43 1.26 20.04
N THR A 157 11.49 0.36 19.74
CA THR A 157 10.44 -0.08 20.65
C THR A 157 10.32 -1.60 20.62
N ASN A 158 9.57 -2.17 21.55
CA ASN A 158 9.37 -3.61 21.65
C ASN A 158 8.76 -4.20 20.37
N LYS A 159 9.07 -5.47 20.11
CA LYS A 159 8.42 -6.24 19.04
C LYS A 159 6.89 -6.21 19.21
N LEU A 160 6.17 -6.31 18.09
CA LEU A 160 4.73 -6.50 18.11
C LEU A 160 4.42 -7.86 18.73
N THR A 161 3.93 -7.88 19.97
CA THR A 161 3.63 -9.12 20.70
C THR A 161 2.18 -9.17 21.14
N ILE A 162 1.52 -10.31 20.95
CA ILE A 162 0.16 -10.57 21.44
C ILE A 162 -0.06 -12.08 21.55
N ASN A 163 -0.97 -12.53 22.43
CA ASN A 163 -1.44 -13.91 22.56
C ASN A 163 -2.97 -13.94 22.56
#